data_AF-A0A499VCZ7-F1
#
_entry.id   AF-A0A499VCZ7-F1
#
_cell.length_a   1.000
_cell.length_b   1.000
_cell.length_c   1.000
_cell.angle_alpha   90.00
_cell.angle_beta   90.00
_cell.angle_gamma   90.00
#
_symmetry.space_group_name_H-M   'P 1'
#
loop_
_entity.id
_entity.type
_entity.pdbx_description
1 polymer ?
#
loop_
_entity_poly.entity_id
_entity_poly.type
_entity_poly.pdbx_seq_one_letter_code
_entity_poly.pdbx_strand_id
1 'polypeptide(L)'
;MRELYGIKERPPSGMIGANGTQVTSKTMWNHGPYRIDVENPNPGQRAGQLHFQDQSNPTAKYQYNFDEGKFDGLPRSVEREVGKIPGFEAGIRKGLRVLGED
;
A
#
# COMPACT_ATOMS: atom_id res chain seq x y z
N MET A 1 -3.63 29.74 4.96
CA MET A 1 -4.26 29.17 6.17
C MET A 1 -5.72 28.85 5.89
N ARG A 2 -5.98 27.66 5.36
CA ARG A 2 -7.28 26.96 5.43
C ARG A 2 -6.96 25.47 5.51
N GLU A 3 -7.08 24.94 6.72
CA GLU A 3 -7.02 23.51 7.01
C GLU A 3 -8.41 22.91 6.75
N LEU A 4 -8.49 22.02 5.78
CA LEU A 4 -9.56 21.05 5.64
C LEU A 4 -8.88 19.72 5.36
N TYR A 5 -9.05 18.77 6.29
CA TYR A 5 -8.67 17.34 6.21
C TYR A 5 -7.25 16.90 6.62
N GLY A 6 -6.48 17.70 7.36
CA GLY A 6 -5.33 17.16 8.12
C GLY A 6 -4.25 16.45 7.28
N ILE A 7 -4.18 16.78 5.99
CA ILE A 7 -3.12 16.30 5.11
C ILE A 7 -1.86 17.03 5.55
N LYS A 8 -1.00 16.38 6.33
CA LYS A 8 0.38 16.81 6.46
C LYS A 8 0.93 16.79 5.03
N GLU A 9 1.22 17.97 4.47
CA GLU A 9 1.99 18.08 3.24
C GLU A 9 3.20 17.16 3.38
N ARG A 10 3.22 16.08 2.60
CA ARG A 10 4.36 15.17 2.57
C ARG A 10 5.53 16.03 2.09
N PRO A 11 6.63 16.15 2.86
CA PRO A 11 7.73 17.00 2.44
C PRO A 11 8.17 16.56 1.03
N PRO A 12 8.44 17.50 0.11
CA PRO A 12 8.74 17.15 -1.27
C PRO A 12 10.16 16.60 -1.36
N SER A 13 10.43 15.35 -0.98
CA SER A 13 11.79 14.80 -1.13
C SER A 13 11.90 13.31 -0.79
N GLY A 14 11.79 12.45 -1.81
CA GLY A 14 12.22 11.06 -1.71
C GLY A 14 11.38 10.14 -2.58
N MET A 15 12.05 9.30 -3.37
CA MET A 15 11.39 8.18 -4.05
C MET A 15 10.78 7.24 -3.00
N ILE A 16 9.53 6.79 -3.22
CA ILE A 16 8.86 5.84 -2.31
C ILE A 16 9.78 4.66 -2.04
N GLY A 17 9.94 4.26 -0.78
CA GLY A 17 10.77 3.12 -0.44
C GLY A 17 12.27 3.44 -0.35
N ALA A 18 12.71 4.68 -0.60
CA ALA A 18 14.14 5.02 -0.64
C ALA A 18 14.87 4.75 0.68
N ASN A 19 14.18 4.96 1.80
CA ASN A 19 14.70 4.67 3.15
C ASN A 19 14.18 3.32 3.69
N GLY A 20 13.51 2.54 2.85
CA GLY A 20 12.89 1.28 3.21
C GLY A 20 13.83 0.08 3.11
N THR A 21 13.35 -1.06 3.58
CA THR A 21 14.02 -2.35 3.45
C THR A 21 14.01 -2.80 1.99
N GLN A 22 15.14 -3.28 1.49
CA GLN A 22 15.19 -3.93 0.19
C GLN A 22 14.44 -5.26 0.23
N VAL A 23 13.44 -5.42 -0.62
CA VAL A 23 12.65 -6.65 -0.73
C VAL A 23 12.16 -6.84 -2.15
N THR A 24 12.31 -8.04 -2.71
CA THR A 24 11.83 -8.32 -4.07
C THR A 24 10.30 -8.38 -4.10
N SER A 25 9.71 -9.17 -3.19
CA SER A 25 8.26 -9.20 -2.93
C SER A 25 8.02 -9.86 -1.58
N LYS A 26 7.09 -9.32 -0.78
CA LYS A 26 6.67 -9.93 0.48
C LYS A 26 5.21 -9.65 0.78
N THR A 27 4.49 -10.69 1.18
CA THR A 27 3.09 -10.57 1.61
C THR A 27 3.01 -9.97 3.01
N MET A 28 2.28 -8.86 3.12
CA MET A 28 2.04 -8.13 4.38
C MET A 28 0.76 -8.60 5.07
N TRP A 29 -0.21 -9.05 4.29
CA TRP A 29 -1.48 -9.59 4.76
C TRP A 29 -2.06 -10.53 3.71
N ASN A 30 -2.71 -11.59 4.17
CA ASN A 30 -3.39 -12.57 3.34
C ASN A 30 -4.67 -13.00 4.06
N HIS A 31 -5.79 -13.02 3.35
CA HIS A 31 -7.05 -13.53 3.84
C HIS A 31 -7.89 -14.08 2.69
N GLY A 32 -8.09 -15.40 2.66
CA GLY A 32 -8.83 -16.06 1.60
C GLY A 32 -8.20 -15.77 0.23
N PRO A 33 -8.95 -15.23 -0.75
CA PRO A 33 -8.39 -14.88 -2.05
C PRO A 33 -7.58 -13.58 -2.01
N TYR A 34 -7.71 -12.74 -0.98
CA TYR A 34 -7.12 -11.41 -0.96
C TYR A 34 -5.73 -11.40 -0.34
N ARG A 35 -4.83 -10.60 -0.91
CA ARG A 35 -3.50 -10.35 -0.35
C ARG A 35 -3.07 -8.91 -0.56
N ILE A 36 -2.26 -8.43 0.37
CA ILE A 36 -1.48 -7.20 0.23
C ILE A 36 -0.02 -7.59 0.20
N ASP A 37 0.70 -7.10 -0.80
CA ASP A 37 2.12 -7.34 -0.98
C ASP A 37 2.88 -6.03 -1.12
N VAL A 38 4.14 -6.06 -0.69
CA VAL A 38 5.07 -4.96 -0.80
C VAL A 38 6.28 -5.38 -1.62
N GLU A 39 6.76 -4.47 -2.46
CA GLU A 39 7.97 -4.63 -3.27
C GLU A 39 8.85 -3.38 -3.11
N ASN A 40 10.15 -3.58 -2.90
CA ASN A 40 11.15 -2.53 -2.86
C ASN A 40 12.50 -3.08 -3.34
N PRO A 41 12.62 -3.51 -4.61
CA PRO A 41 13.75 -4.32 -5.05
C PRO A 41 15.07 -3.55 -5.10
N ASN A 42 15.02 -2.21 -5.22
CA ASN A 42 16.19 -1.35 -5.32
C ASN A 42 15.90 0.04 -4.70
N PRO A 43 15.94 0.15 -3.35
CA PRO A 43 15.64 1.38 -2.63
C PRO A 43 16.44 2.57 -3.16
N GLY A 44 15.76 3.69 -3.39
CA GLY A 44 16.37 4.94 -3.86
C GLY A 44 16.66 4.98 -5.36
N GLN A 45 16.50 3.87 -6.07
CA GLN A 45 16.64 3.78 -7.53
C GLN A 45 15.34 3.39 -8.23
N ARG A 46 14.49 2.58 -7.57
CA ARG A 46 13.14 2.26 -8.03
C ARG A 46 12.13 2.51 -6.91
N ALA A 47 11.03 3.17 -7.24
CA ALA A 47 9.95 3.41 -6.31
C ALA A 47 9.38 2.09 -5.81
N GLY A 48 9.35 1.95 -4.48
CA GLY A 48 8.67 0.87 -3.80
C GLY A 48 7.18 0.87 -4.11
N GLN A 49 6.56 -0.30 -4.00
CA GLN A 49 5.19 -0.56 -4.38
C GLN A 49 4.47 -1.28 -3.26
N LEU A 50 3.18 -1.01 -3.12
CA LEU A 50 2.27 -1.75 -2.28
C LEU A 50 1.04 -2.06 -3.13
N HIS A 51 0.64 -3.32 -3.20
CA HIS A 51 -0.47 -3.71 -4.06
C HIS A 51 -1.43 -4.63 -3.33
N PHE A 52 -2.72 -4.44 -3.62
CA PHE A 52 -3.78 -5.36 -3.26
C PHE A 52 -4.10 -6.24 -4.46
N GLN A 53 -4.25 -7.54 -4.23
CA GLN A 53 -4.62 -8.49 -5.26
C GLN A 53 -5.73 -9.41 -4.77
N ASP A 54 -6.73 -9.60 -5.61
CA ASP A 54 -7.66 -10.71 -5.52
C ASP A 54 -7.12 -11.89 -6.35
N GLN A 55 -6.74 -12.97 -5.68
CA GLN A 55 -6.16 -14.15 -6.31
C GLN A 55 -7.19 -14.99 -7.08
N SER A 56 -8.50 -14.78 -6.83
CA SER A 56 -9.56 -15.41 -7.60
C SER A 56 -9.76 -14.75 -8.98
N ASN A 57 -9.29 -13.51 -9.13
CA ASN A 57 -9.34 -12.76 -10.38
C ASN A 57 -7.95 -12.18 -10.71
N PRO A 58 -7.15 -12.84 -11.57
CA PRO A 58 -5.78 -12.42 -11.88
C PRO A 58 -5.62 -10.98 -12.40
N THR A 59 -6.68 -10.37 -12.96
CA THR A 59 -6.66 -8.98 -13.44
C THR A 59 -6.99 -7.97 -12.35
N ALA A 60 -7.51 -8.40 -11.20
CA ALA A 60 -7.87 -7.56 -10.06
C ALA A 60 -6.64 -7.27 -9.20
N LYS A 61 -5.74 -6.43 -9.75
CA LYS A 61 -4.55 -5.91 -9.09
C LYS A 61 -4.67 -4.40 -8.97
N TYR A 62 -4.49 -3.90 -7.76
CA TYR A 62 -4.71 -2.50 -7.44
C TYR A 62 -3.50 -1.95 -6.70
N GLN A 63 -2.94 -0.86 -7.24
CA GLN A 63 -1.77 -0.21 -6.69
C GLN A 63 -2.18 0.72 -5.55
N TYR A 64 -1.41 0.77 -4.46
CA TYR A 64 -1.64 1.72 -3.39
C TYR A 64 -1.19 3.12 -3.82
N ASN A 65 -2.10 4.06 -3.71
CA ASN A 65 -1.86 5.47 -3.86
C ASN A 65 -1.39 6.03 -2.51
N PHE A 66 -0.10 6.34 -2.43
CA PHE A 66 0.52 6.80 -1.19
C PHE A 66 0.09 8.21 -0.80
N ASP A 67 -0.43 9.01 -1.74
CA ASP A 67 -0.89 10.37 -1.48
C ASP A 67 -2.34 10.37 -0.99
N GLU A 68 -3.19 9.48 -1.54
CA GLU A 68 -4.60 9.35 -1.15
C GLU A 68 -4.84 8.34 -0.02
N GLY A 69 -3.85 7.49 0.29
CA GLY A 69 -3.95 6.50 1.37
C GLY A 69 -4.91 5.34 1.09
N LYS A 70 -5.09 4.97 -0.19
CA LYS A 70 -6.01 3.90 -0.62
C LYS A 70 -5.50 3.19 -1.88
N PHE A 71 -6.15 2.10 -2.27
CA PHE A 71 -5.83 1.40 -3.52
C PHE A 71 -6.56 2.03 -4.72
N ASP A 72 -5.82 2.41 -5.76
CA ASP A 72 -6.37 2.99 -6.98
C ASP A 72 -7.23 1.97 -7.74
N GLY A 73 -8.45 2.38 -8.08
CA GLY A 73 -9.39 1.57 -8.86
C GLY A 73 -10.04 0.41 -8.10
N LEU A 74 -9.74 0.21 -6.81
CA LEU A 74 -10.37 -0.83 -6.00
C LEU A 74 -11.89 -0.58 -5.92
N PRO A 75 -12.75 -1.54 -6.32
CA PRO A 75 -14.19 -1.35 -6.25
C PRO A 75 -14.63 -1.07 -4.81
N ARG A 76 -15.47 -0.05 -4.63
CA ARG A 76 -15.92 0.40 -3.30
C ARG A 76 -16.61 -0.70 -2.48
N SER A 77 -17.27 -1.66 -3.15
CA SER A 77 -17.85 -2.85 -2.51
C SER A 77 -16.77 -3.72 -1.88
N VAL A 78 -15.72 -4.02 -2.64
CA VAL A 78 -14.56 -4.82 -2.19
C VAL A 78 -13.81 -4.09 -1.09
N GLU A 79 -13.50 -2.81 -1.27
CA GLU A 79 -12.83 -1.98 -0.25
C GLU A 79 -13.56 -2.01 1.10
N ARG A 80 -14.90 -1.85 1.07
CA ARG A 80 -15.73 -1.92 2.28
C ARG A 80 -15.76 -3.32 2.90
N GLU A 81 -15.71 -4.37 2.09
CA GLU A 81 -15.67 -5.75 2.55
C GLU A 81 -14.34 -6.03 3.25
N VAL A 82 -13.21 -5.81 2.56
CA VAL A 82 -11.88 -6.11 3.09
C VAL A 82 -11.50 -5.21 4.26
N GLY A 83 -12.00 -3.96 4.29
CA GLY A 83 -11.82 -3.05 5.42
C GLY A 83 -12.42 -3.55 6.74
N LYS A 84 -13.37 -4.49 6.71
CA LYS A 84 -13.93 -5.13 7.91
C LYS A 84 -13.14 -6.35 8.34
N ILE A 85 -12.26 -6.88 7.49
CA ILE A 85 -11.52 -8.10 7.76
C ILE A 85 -10.34 -7.78 8.67
N PRO A 86 -10.16 -8.52 9.78
CA PRO A 86 -9.05 -8.32 10.68
C PRO A 86 -7.70 -8.32 9.96
N GLY A 87 -6.89 -7.31 10.27
CA GLY A 87 -5.52 -7.21 9.78
C GLY A 87 -5.36 -6.55 8.41
N PHE A 88 -6.43 -6.18 7.69
CA PHE A 88 -6.31 -5.48 6.40
C PHE A 88 -5.53 -4.16 6.53
N GLU A 89 -5.98 -3.26 7.41
CA GLU A 89 -5.28 -2.01 7.71
C GLU A 89 -3.88 -2.26 8.29
N ALA A 90 -3.72 -3.29 9.12
CA ALA A 90 -2.43 -3.67 9.67
C ALA A 90 -1.46 -4.14 8.59
N GLY A 91 -1.97 -4.80 7.53
CA GLY A 91 -1.22 -5.18 6.33
C GLY A 91 -0.69 -3.96 5.59
N ILE A 92 -1.54 -2.95 5.37
CA ILE A 92 -1.12 -1.68 4.78
C ILE A 92 -0.02 -1.03 5.63
N ARG A 93 -0.23 -0.88 6.95
CA ARG A 93 0.77 -0.29 7.87
C ARG A 93 2.08 -1.08 7.94
N LYS A 94 2.04 -2.41 7.80
CA LYS A 94 3.25 -3.24 7.71
C LYS A 94 4.01 -2.96 6.41
N GLY A 95 3.30 -2.84 5.30
CA GLY A 95 3.87 -2.48 4.00
C GLY A 95 4.53 -1.11 4.02
N LEU A 96 3.84 -0.09 4.54
CA LEU A 96 4.40 1.26 4.69
C LEU A 96 5.68 1.26 5.55
N ARG A 97 5.69 0.51 6.65
CA ARG A 97 6.91 0.31 7.46
C ARG A 97 8.06 -0.32 6.71
N VAL A 98 7.80 -1.32 5.87
CA VAL A 98 8.83 -1.92 5.01
C VAL A 98 9.39 -0.90 4.04
N LEU A 99 8.56 0.02 3.53
CA LEU A 99 8.98 1.09 2.63
C LEU A 99 9.61 2.29 3.36
N GLY A 100 9.56 2.35 4.70
CA GLY A 100 10.01 3.52 5.44
C GLY A 100 9.10 4.74 5.26
N GLU A 101 7.80 4.50 5.12
CA GLU A 101 6.75 5.49 4.81
C GLU A 101 5.66 5.57 5.90
N ASP A 102 5.98 5.18 7.15
CA ASP A 102 5.03 5.16 8.29
C ASP A 102 5.06 6.42 9.18
#